data_AF-A0A5P0ZHQ9-F1
#
_entry.id   AF-A0A5P0ZHQ9-F1
#
_cell.length_a   1.000
_cell.length_b   1.000
_cell.length_c   1.000
_cell.angle_alpha   90.00
_cell.angle_beta   90.00
_cell.angle_gamma   90.00
#
_symmetry.space_group_name_H-M   'P 1'
#
loop_
_entity.id
_entity.type
_entity.pdbx_description
1 polymer ?
#
loop_
_entity_poly.entity_id
_entity_poly.type
_entity_poly.pdbx_seq_one_letter_code
_entity_poly.pdbx_strand_id
1 'polypeptide(L)'
;MNKVKPITLAGVIFSSLMIGTTITTPVVTFAATLNSQYMEYVDNTIVYSVEGTNHVVTTQRVHGVRGYKWALEIPSGYSLASSQPNYITLDANNSRLFVKLAEADKSHIETKINYIDSDTNQVFQTEILRGHEGQSITLNVPDLYICANPNDSQYTLIKGPTSRDVYVKRAPLAKNEVTNTIHYRIANSTGSYLVTKLVTGKIGERVSVEVPDGYKLKFHESSVYLLQYDGAIQIIDIVKDDNAVSTELTFVEEGTNEVVGHYKLTGSFGQTLNVDYPTGYSPVNDSDSVFTLIKGQANRTILVKASNDGINLSSFKSTVMVKGKQTANLYGKTGELKAFRSLAGNTDWLTDKKATINGQTYYRVSSDEFVKASDVLEYTSSVGTINASSGDVKPLYNSEGKRSTRSVAPNTAWYTDKYAIINGQKMFRISTNEWIKASDIS
;
A
#
# COMPACT_ATOMS: atom_id res chain seq x y z
N MET A 1 -29.45 42.39 4.19
CA MET A 1 -28.92 42.67 2.84
C MET A 1 -27.41 42.83 2.94
N ASN A 2 -26.65 41.94 2.32
CA ASN A 2 -25.33 42.24 1.76
C ASN A 2 -25.00 41.15 0.73
N LYS A 3 -25.02 41.55 -0.54
CA LYS A 3 -24.66 40.74 -1.70
C LYS A 3 -23.15 40.81 -1.87
N VAL A 4 -22.48 39.67 -2.08
CA VAL A 4 -21.18 39.63 -2.76
C VAL A 4 -21.25 38.55 -3.84
N LYS A 5 -21.04 38.96 -5.09
CA LYS A 5 -20.98 38.11 -6.29
C LYS A 5 -19.61 37.40 -6.35
N PRO A 6 -19.49 36.17 -6.87
CA PRO A 6 -18.21 35.63 -7.27
C PRO A 6 -17.80 36.13 -8.66
N ILE A 7 -16.52 36.48 -8.77
CA ILE A 7 -15.79 36.85 -9.99
C ILE A 7 -15.36 35.56 -10.71
N THR A 8 -15.72 35.43 -11.98
CA THR A 8 -15.23 34.39 -12.88
C THR A 8 -13.91 34.85 -13.49
N LEU A 9 -12.80 34.18 -13.16
CA LEU A 9 -11.52 34.36 -13.85
C LEU A 9 -11.38 33.24 -14.88
N ALA A 10 -11.67 33.55 -16.14
CA ALA A 10 -11.41 32.66 -17.28
C ALA A 10 -9.95 32.83 -17.72
N GLY A 11 -9.12 31.82 -17.46
CA GLY A 11 -7.78 31.70 -18.03
C GLY A 11 -7.86 31.08 -19.42
N VAL A 12 -7.60 31.90 -20.44
CA VAL A 12 -7.49 31.52 -21.86
C VAL A 12 -6.21 30.70 -22.07
N ILE A 13 -6.33 29.49 -22.62
CA ILE A 13 -5.18 28.73 -23.12
C ILE A 13 -5.03 29.04 -24.61
N PHE A 14 -3.88 29.58 -25.01
CA PHE A 14 -3.55 29.82 -26.40
C PHE A 14 -3.45 28.49 -27.16
N SER A 15 -4.18 28.42 -28.26
CA SER A 15 -4.08 27.40 -29.29
C SER A 15 -2.93 27.72 -30.26
N SER A 16 -2.19 26.69 -30.67
CA SER A 16 -1.48 26.69 -31.94
C SER A 16 -2.12 25.65 -32.85
N LEU A 17 -2.94 26.16 -33.78
CA LEU A 17 -3.11 25.76 -35.18
C LEU A 17 -2.88 24.27 -35.55
N MET A 18 -3.98 23.57 -35.87
CA MET A 18 -4.09 22.69 -37.04
C MET A 18 -5.55 22.64 -37.49
N ILE A 19 -5.76 22.85 -38.78
CA ILE A 19 -7.03 22.98 -39.48
C ILE A 19 -7.56 21.58 -39.88
N GLY A 20 -8.87 21.37 -39.72
CA GLY A 20 -9.67 20.59 -40.67
C GLY A 20 -10.03 19.15 -40.29
N THR A 21 -11.19 18.97 -39.63
CA THR A 21 -12.41 18.36 -40.20
C THR A 21 -13.35 17.93 -39.07
N THR A 22 -14.63 18.18 -39.28
CA THR A 22 -15.74 18.05 -38.34
C THR A 22 -16.02 16.59 -37.98
N ILE A 23 -15.96 16.26 -36.69
CA ILE A 23 -16.75 15.16 -36.12
C ILE A 23 -17.47 15.73 -34.90
N THR A 24 -18.79 15.87 -35.03
CA THR A 24 -19.71 16.20 -33.94
C THR A 24 -19.61 15.12 -32.87
N THR A 25 -19.02 15.45 -31.73
CA THR A 25 -19.19 14.66 -30.50
C THR A 25 -20.36 15.24 -29.72
N PRO A 26 -21.28 14.41 -29.21
CA PRO A 26 -22.34 14.90 -28.33
C PRO A 26 -21.69 15.45 -27.06
N VAL A 27 -21.92 16.73 -26.79
CA VAL A 27 -21.65 17.32 -25.48
C VAL A 27 -22.62 16.66 -24.51
N VAL A 28 -22.14 15.64 -23.79
CA VAL A 28 -22.81 15.18 -22.57
C VAL A 28 -22.33 16.09 -21.46
N THR A 29 -23.09 17.13 -21.18
CA THR A 29 -22.95 17.92 -19.96
C THR A 29 -23.33 17.05 -18.77
N PHE A 30 -22.38 16.28 -18.24
CA PHE A 30 -22.47 15.80 -16.87
C PHE A 30 -22.09 16.96 -15.94
N ALA A 31 -23.08 17.78 -15.60
CA ALA A 31 -23.04 18.55 -14.37
C ALA A 31 -23.16 17.54 -13.21
N ALA A 32 -22.03 16.99 -12.77
CA ALA A 32 -21.98 16.27 -11.51
C ALA A 32 -22.08 17.31 -10.38
N THR A 33 -23.31 17.55 -9.92
CA THR A 33 -23.55 18.18 -8.63
C THR A 33 -22.95 17.25 -7.57
N LEU A 34 -21.74 17.56 -7.09
CA LEU A 34 -21.14 16.93 -5.91
C LEU A 34 -21.98 17.32 -4.70
N ASN A 35 -23.03 16.54 -4.46
CA ASN A 35 -23.80 16.61 -3.23
C ASN A 35 -22.96 15.94 -2.14
N SER A 36 -22.19 16.73 -1.37
CA SER A 36 -21.53 16.24 -0.18
C SER A 36 -22.61 15.91 0.86
N GLN A 37 -23.05 14.65 0.93
CA GLN A 37 -23.84 14.17 2.07
C GLN A 37 -22.98 14.34 3.32
N TYR A 38 -23.41 15.24 4.20
CA TYR A 38 -22.83 15.39 5.53
C TYR A 38 -23.08 14.09 6.30
N MET A 39 -22.02 13.49 6.85
CA MET A 39 -22.14 12.31 7.71
C MET A 39 -22.80 12.74 9.02
N GLU A 40 -23.98 12.21 9.30
CA GLU A 40 -24.71 12.46 10.54
C GLU A 40 -24.19 11.52 11.63
N TYR A 41 -23.55 12.09 12.67
CA TYR A 41 -23.17 11.36 13.87
C TYR A 41 -24.35 11.32 14.83
N VAL A 42 -24.54 10.18 15.48
CA VAL A 42 -25.67 9.94 16.36
C VAL A 42 -25.19 9.40 17.70
N ASP A 43 -25.83 9.88 18.75
CA ASP A 43 -25.70 9.34 20.09
C ASP A 43 -26.88 8.43 20.35
N ASN A 44 -26.62 7.13 20.40
CA ASN A 44 -27.63 6.15 20.75
C ASN A 44 -27.34 5.58 22.14
N THR A 45 -28.41 5.23 22.84
CA THR A 45 -28.37 4.37 24.01
C THR A 45 -28.88 3.01 23.58
N ILE A 46 -28.00 2.02 23.47
CA ILE A 46 -28.40 0.63 23.28
C ILE A 46 -29.01 0.16 24.60
N VAL A 47 -30.23 -0.33 24.55
CA VAL A 47 -31.00 -0.85 25.68
C VAL A 47 -31.11 -2.36 25.52
N TYR A 48 -30.48 -3.08 26.44
CA TYR A 48 -30.50 -4.53 26.46
C TYR A 48 -31.65 -4.99 27.35
N SER A 49 -32.59 -5.76 26.82
CA SER A 49 -33.78 -6.22 27.56
C SER A 49 -34.09 -7.68 27.30
N VAL A 50 -34.60 -8.37 28.32
CA VAL A 50 -34.95 -9.80 28.22
C VAL A 50 -36.21 -9.98 27.40
N GLU A 51 -36.14 -10.80 26.35
CA GLU A 51 -37.23 -11.09 25.43
C GLU A 51 -38.45 -11.64 26.17
N GLY A 52 -39.64 -11.11 25.84
CA GLY A 52 -40.89 -11.50 26.50
C GLY A 52 -41.12 -10.87 27.87
N THR A 53 -40.22 -9.98 28.34
CA THR A 53 -40.37 -9.26 29.61
C THR A 53 -40.16 -7.75 29.44
N ASN A 54 -40.48 -6.97 30.46
CA ASN A 54 -40.14 -5.54 30.54
C ASN A 54 -38.80 -5.28 31.26
N HIS A 55 -38.00 -6.32 31.52
CA HIS A 55 -36.76 -6.20 32.27
C HIS A 55 -35.64 -5.67 31.37
N VAL A 56 -35.18 -4.45 31.66
CA VAL A 56 -33.96 -3.87 31.08
C VAL A 56 -32.75 -4.31 31.91
N VAL A 57 -31.81 -4.99 31.27
CA VAL A 57 -30.59 -5.53 31.89
C VAL A 57 -29.54 -4.45 32.07
N THR A 58 -29.24 -3.72 31.00
CA THR A 58 -28.27 -2.62 31.03
C THR A 58 -28.48 -1.70 29.82
N THR A 59 -27.77 -0.58 29.83
CA THR A 59 -27.70 0.32 28.69
C THR A 59 -26.25 0.69 28.36
N GLN A 60 -25.92 0.74 27.07
CA GLN A 60 -24.63 1.22 26.58
C GLN A 60 -24.84 2.50 25.78
N ARG A 61 -24.09 3.57 26.09
CA ARG A 61 -24.04 4.75 25.23
C ARG A 61 -23.01 4.51 24.14
N VAL A 62 -23.43 4.72 22.90
CA VAL A 62 -22.58 4.58 21.73
C VAL A 62 -22.70 5.85 20.90
N HIS A 63 -21.55 6.34 20.46
CA HIS A 63 -21.45 7.46 19.56
C HIS A 63 -20.86 6.93 18.26
N GLY A 64 -21.53 7.19 17.15
CA GLY A 64 -21.04 6.72 15.87
C GLY A 64 -21.83 7.28 14.70
N VAL A 65 -21.43 6.86 13.50
CA VAL A 65 -22.08 7.31 12.28
C VAL A 65 -23.43 6.61 12.14
N ARG A 66 -24.48 7.38 11.81
CA ARG A 66 -25.83 6.87 11.60
C ARG A 66 -25.81 5.66 10.67
N GLY A 67 -26.35 4.55 11.16
CA GLY A 67 -26.54 3.24 10.54
C GLY A 67 -25.30 2.40 10.32
N TYR A 68 -24.23 2.69 11.05
CA TYR A 68 -23.22 1.69 11.33
C TYR A 68 -23.83 0.48 12.05
N LYS A 69 -23.42 -0.74 11.65
CA LYS A 69 -23.72 -1.98 12.37
C LYS A 69 -22.76 -2.11 13.56
N TRP A 70 -23.17 -1.56 14.69
CA TRP A 70 -22.44 -1.62 15.95
C TRP A 70 -22.45 -3.04 16.51
N ALA A 71 -21.28 -3.66 16.66
CA ALA A 71 -21.17 -4.99 17.27
C ALA A 71 -21.64 -4.94 18.73
N LEU A 72 -22.45 -5.91 19.14
CA LEU A 72 -23.09 -5.88 20.45
C LEU A 72 -22.21 -6.46 21.55
N GLU A 73 -21.94 -5.66 22.58
CA GLU A 73 -21.40 -6.12 23.86
C GLU A 73 -22.56 -6.66 24.70
N ILE A 74 -22.77 -7.98 24.68
CA ILE A 74 -23.86 -8.56 25.47
C ILE A 74 -23.52 -8.45 26.96
N PRO A 75 -24.50 -8.19 27.86
CA PRO A 75 -24.26 -8.09 29.30
C PRO A 75 -24.16 -9.46 29.97
N SER A 76 -23.62 -9.45 31.20
CA SER A 76 -23.35 -10.70 31.90
C SER A 76 -24.57 -11.49 32.34
N GLY A 77 -24.57 -12.79 32.04
CA GLY A 77 -25.67 -13.70 32.34
C GLY A 77 -26.77 -13.73 31.27
N TYR A 78 -26.48 -13.22 30.08
CA TYR A 78 -27.44 -13.15 28.97
C TYR A 78 -26.84 -13.59 27.64
N SER A 79 -27.66 -14.15 26.76
CA SER A 79 -27.33 -14.39 25.37
C SER A 79 -28.23 -13.55 24.47
N LEU A 80 -27.88 -13.41 23.19
CA LEU A 80 -28.82 -12.86 22.21
C LEU A 80 -30.03 -13.77 22.09
N ALA A 81 -31.21 -13.18 21.98
CA ALA A 81 -32.41 -13.91 21.59
C ALA A 81 -32.19 -14.53 20.19
N SER A 82 -32.80 -15.68 19.89
CA SER A 82 -32.58 -16.41 18.63
C SER A 82 -32.91 -15.59 17.36
N SER A 83 -33.75 -14.56 17.50
CA SER A 83 -34.14 -13.64 16.42
C SER A 83 -33.24 -12.39 16.31
N GLN A 84 -32.31 -12.18 17.25
CA GLN A 84 -31.53 -10.95 17.36
C GLN A 84 -30.14 -11.14 16.72
N PRO A 85 -29.76 -10.32 15.71
CA PRO A 85 -28.40 -10.33 15.17
C PRO A 85 -27.38 -9.87 16.21
N ASN A 86 -26.10 -10.24 15.99
CA ASN A 86 -24.96 -9.86 16.83
C ASN A 86 -24.49 -8.41 16.67
N TYR A 87 -25.29 -7.57 16.00
CA TYR A 87 -25.05 -6.15 15.81
C TYR A 87 -26.36 -5.36 15.97
N ILE A 88 -26.25 -4.05 16.18
CA ILE A 88 -27.37 -3.10 16.07
C ILE A 88 -27.01 -1.92 15.18
N THR A 89 -27.96 -1.45 14.39
CA THR A 89 -27.76 -0.36 13.44
C THR A 89 -28.00 0.98 14.15
N LEU A 90 -27.00 1.86 14.19
CA LEU A 90 -27.14 3.20 14.79
C LEU A 90 -28.23 4.03 14.07
N ASP A 91 -29.01 4.85 14.77
CA ASP A 91 -30.14 5.57 14.15
C ASP A 91 -30.24 7.02 14.66
N ALA A 92 -30.44 7.98 13.76
CA ALA A 92 -30.63 9.38 14.11
C ALA A 92 -32.03 9.66 14.68
N ASN A 93 -33.02 8.88 14.27
CA ASN A 93 -34.40 9.10 14.67
C ASN A 93 -34.75 8.42 15.99
N ASN A 94 -33.86 7.59 16.52
CA ASN A 94 -34.14 6.75 17.68
C ASN A 94 -32.98 6.77 18.67
N SER A 95 -33.06 7.64 19.67
CA SER A 95 -32.02 7.76 20.70
C SER A 95 -31.88 6.49 21.57
N ARG A 96 -32.85 5.57 21.51
CA ARG A 96 -32.81 4.26 22.17
C ARG A 96 -32.99 3.13 21.18
N LEU A 97 -32.03 2.21 21.15
CA LEU A 97 -32.02 1.05 20.28
C LEU A 97 -32.11 -0.21 21.11
N PHE A 98 -33.08 -1.09 20.83
CA PHE A 98 -33.37 -2.22 21.71
C PHE A 98 -32.73 -3.50 21.20
N VAL A 99 -32.00 -4.18 22.08
CA VAL A 99 -31.42 -5.51 21.86
C VAL A 99 -32.17 -6.49 22.73
N LYS A 100 -32.73 -7.53 22.09
CA LYS A 100 -33.40 -8.60 22.80
C LYS A 100 -32.41 -9.67 23.26
N LEU A 101 -32.47 -9.96 24.54
CA LEU A 101 -31.67 -10.97 25.21
C LEU A 101 -32.54 -12.15 25.62
N ALA A 102 -31.95 -13.33 25.66
CA ALA A 102 -32.47 -14.43 26.47
C ALA A 102 -31.67 -14.48 27.78
N GLU A 103 -32.31 -14.90 28.88
CA GLU A 103 -31.54 -15.30 30.06
C GLU A 103 -30.60 -16.42 29.61
N ALA A 104 -29.29 -16.20 29.77
CA ALA A 104 -28.36 -17.29 29.57
C ALA A 104 -28.70 -18.33 30.63
N ASP A 105 -28.57 -19.61 30.28
CA ASP A 105 -28.70 -20.69 31.26
C ASP A 105 -27.87 -20.32 32.51
N LYS A 106 -28.44 -20.39 33.71
CA LYS A 106 -27.83 -19.87 34.97
C LYS A 106 -26.51 -20.54 35.34
N SER A 107 -26.11 -21.53 34.56
CA SER A 107 -24.81 -22.19 34.54
C SER A 107 -23.73 -21.43 33.73
N HIS A 108 -24.08 -20.29 33.11
CA HIS A 108 -23.23 -19.54 32.21
C HIS A 108 -22.22 -18.65 32.94
N ILE A 109 -20.94 -18.85 32.63
CA ILE A 109 -19.81 -18.06 33.09
C ILE A 109 -19.40 -17.10 31.99
N GLU A 110 -19.10 -15.88 32.40
CA GLU A 110 -18.45 -14.89 31.55
C GLU A 110 -17.09 -14.48 32.10
N THR A 111 -16.14 -14.33 31.19
CA THR A 111 -14.83 -13.79 31.51
C THR A 111 -14.40 -12.86 30.38
N LYS A 112 -14.07 -11.61 30.73
CA LYS A 112 -13.43 -10.67 29.82
C LYS A 112 -11.96 -11.07 29.64
N ILE A 113 -11.52 -11.20 28.40
CA ILE A 113 -10.10 -11.39 28.09
C ILE A 113 -9.54 -10.04 27.66
N ASN A 114 -8.46 -9.60 28.30
CA ASN A 114 -7.68 -8.46 27.86
C ASN A 114 -6.44 -8.98 27.15
N TYR A 115 -6.32 -8.70 25.85
CA TYR A 115 -5.12 -8.96 25.10
C TYR A 115 -4.12 -7.82 25.31
N ILE A 116 -3.03 -8.13 25.99
CA ILE A 116 -1.98 -7.17 26.33
C ILE A 116 -0.78 -7.43 25.43
N ASP A 117 -0.36 -6.41 24.67
CA ASP A 117 0.87 -6.49 23.89
C ASP A 117 2.07 -6.60 24.84
N SER A 118 2.87 -7.66 24.70
CA SER A 118 3.95 -7.99 25.63
C SER A 118 5.12 -7.00 25.60
N ASP A 119 5.27 -6.25 24.51
CA ASP A 119 6.39 -5.32 24.32
C ASP A 119 6.04 -3.93 24.89
N THR A 120 4.79 -3.50 24.73
CA THR A 120 4.30 -2.19 25.15
C THR A 120 3.54 -2.20 26.48
N ASN A 121 3.10 -3.38 26.93
CA ASN A 121 2.25 -3.59 28.10
C ASN A 121 0.91 -2.82 28.04
N GLN A 122 0.43 -2.51 26.84
CA GLN A 122 -0.85 -1.84 26.59
C GLN A 122 -1.92 -2.86 26.21
N VAL A 123 -3.15 -2.64 26.68
CA VAL A 123 -4.32 -3.39 26.22
C VAL A 123 -4.59 -2.98 24.78
N PHE A 124 -4.41 -3.92 23.85
CA PHE A 124 -4.60 -3.69 22.42
C PHE A 124 -6.01 -4.08 21.96
N GLN A 125 -6.58 -5.16 22.51
CA GLN A 125 -7.92 -5.65 22.18
C GLN A 125 -8.54 -6.36 23.40
N THR A 126 -9.87 -6.44 23.45
CA THR A 126 -10.57 -7.24 24.45
C THR A 126 -11.64 -8.10 23.79
N GLU A 127 -11.92 -9.27 24.37
CA GLU A 127 -13.09 -10.08 24.01
C GLU A 127 -13.83 -10.54 25.27
N ILE A 128 -15.09 -10.96 25.11
CA ILE A 128 -15.90 -11.50 26.21
C ILE A 128 -16.19 -12.96 25.88
N LEU A 129 -15.69 -13.87 26.71
CA LEU A 129 -15.98 -15.29 26.60
C LEU A 129 -17.23 -15.65 27.38
N ARG A 130 -17.90 -16.67 26.87
CA ARG A 130 -19.26 -17.05 27.24
C ARG A 130 -19.42 -18.56 27.12
N GLY A 131 -19.73 -19.25 28.21
CA GLY A 131 -19.98 -20.70 28.21
C GLY A 131 -20.29 -21.26 29.60
N HIS A 132 -20.18 -22.57 29.81
CA HIS A 132 -20.44 -23.19 31.12
C HIS A 132 -19.14 -23.40 31.93
N GLU A 133 -19.25 -23.58 33.25
CA GLU A 133 -18.10 -23.92 34.10
C GLU A 133 -17.39 -25.19 33.61
N GLY A 134 -16.07 -25.12 33.47
CA GLY A 134 -15.26 -26.21 32.93
C GLY A 134 -15.22 -26.29 31.40
N GLN A 135 -16.00 -25.47 30.67
CA GLN A 135 -15.93 -25.41 29.22
C GLN A 135 -14.62 -24.73 28.78
N SER A 136 -13.85 -25.42 27.94
CA SER A 136 -12.68 -24.84 27.28
C SER A 136 -13.08 -24.10 26.01
N ILE A 137 -12.66 -22.85 25.89
CA ILE A 137 -12.91 -21.98 24.74
C ILE A 137 -11.57 -21.59 24.12
N THR A 138 -11.48 -21.74 22.79
CA THR A 138 -10.37 -21.19 22.00
C THR A 138 -10.47 -19.68 21.99
N LEU A 139 -9.39 -19.02 22.38
CA LEU A 139 -9.31 -17.56 22.38
C LEU A 139 -9.23 -17.00 20.96
N ASN A 140 -9.97 -15.93 20.67
CA ASN A 140 -9.86 -15.22 19.39
C ASN A 140 -8.68 -14.23 19.44
N VAL A 141 -7.47 -14.78 19.48
CA VAL A 141 -6.24 -13.99 19.49
C VAL A 141 -6.25 -13.06 18.28
N PRO A 142 -5.95 -11.76 18.43
CA PRO A 142 -5.96 -10.82 17.32
C PRO A 142 -5.10 -11.28 16.16
N ASP A 143 -5.55 -11.03 14.93
CA ASP A 143 -4.81 -11.36 13.71
C ASP A 143 -3.34 -10.88 13.83
N LEU A 144 -2.41 -11.75 13.43
CA LEU A 144 -0.95 -11.50 13.45
C LEU A 144 -0.32 -11.40 14.84
N TYR A 145 -1.06 -11.75 15.88
CA TYR A 145 -0.53 -11.98 17.21
C TYR A 145 -0.60 -13.47 17.58
N ILE A 146 0.31 -13.89 18.44
CA ILE A 146 0.29 -15.19 19.11
C ILE A 146 0.32 -14.97 20.62
N CYS A 147 -0.25 -15.90 21.38
CA CYS A 147 -0.10 -15.87 22.83
C CYS A 147 1.40 -15.95 23.18
N ALA A 148 1.87 -15.06 24.07
CA ALA A 148 3.25 -15.07 24.54
C ALA A 148 3.61 -16.40 25.19
N ASN A 149 2.64 -16.98 25.92
CA ASN A 149 2.60 -18.36 26.37
C ASN A 149 1.60 -19.16 25.51
N PRO A 150 2.03 -20.16 24.73
CA PRO A 150 1.15 -20.94 23.86
C PRO A 150 -0.04 -21.61 24.58
N ASN A 151 0.11 -21.91 25.88
CA ASN A 151 -0.95 -22.51 26.70
C ASN A 151 -2.11 -21.55 27.00
N ASP A 152 -1.93 -20.25 26.75
CA ASP A 152 -2.98 -19.25 26.94
C ASP A 152 -3.95 -19.19 25.75
N SER A 153 -3.69 -19.90 24.64
CA SER A 153 -4.57 -19.96 23.45
C SER A 153 -5.94 -20.57 23.72
N GLN A 154 -6.12 -21.19 24.89
CA GLN A 154 -7.37 -21.72 25.39
C GLN A 154 -7.66 -21.13 26.77
N TYR A 155 -8.94 -21.02 27.09
CA TYR A 155 -9.38 -20.71 28.44
C TYR A 155 -10.50 -21.63 28.87
N THR A 156 -10.28 -22.32 29.98
CA THR A 156 -11.34 -23.02 30.70
C THR A 156 -12.09 -22.01 31.55
N LEU A 157 -13.38 -21.84 31.26
CA LEU A 157 -14.25 -20.97 32.05
C LEU A 157 -14.33 -21.50 33.48
N ILE A 158 -13.94 -20.65 34.43
CA ILE A 158 -13.97 -20.95 35.86
C ILE A 158 -14.76 -19.87 36.59
N LYS A 159 -15.48 -20.27 37.64
CA LYS A 159 -16.33 -19.37 38.40
C LYS A 159 -15.50 -18.48 39.31
N GLY A 160 -15.70 -17.16 39.21
CA GLY A 160 -15.02 -16.17 40.07
C GLY A 160 -14.32 -15.05 39.30
N PRO A 161 -13.30 -15.34 38.46
CA PRO A 161 -12.64 -14.29 37.70
C PRO A 161 -13.54 -13.76 36.58
N THR A 162 -13.86 -12.47 36.66
CA THR A 162 -14.61 -11.75 35.61
C THR A 162 -13.69 -11.23 34.51
N SER A 163 -12.37 -11.29 34.71
CA SER A 163 -11.36 -10.84 33.74
C SER A 163 -10.12 -11.73 33.81
N ARG A 164 -9.47 -11.94 32.67
CA ARG A 164 -8.15 -12.57 32.53
C ARG A 164 -7.31 -11.75 31.55
N ASP A 165 -6.07 -11.50 31.94
CA ASP A 165 -5.09 -10.90 31.04
C ASP A 165 -4.35 -12.01 30.28
N VAL A 166 -4.28 -11.84 28.96
CA VAL A 166 -3.56 -12.74 28.06
C VAL A 166 -2.53 -11.91 27.33
N TYR A 167 -1.26 -12.18 27.63
CA TYR A 167 -0.16 -11.50 26.97
C TYR A 167 0.01 -12.08 25.58
N VAL A 168 0.03 -11.20 24.59
CA VAL A 168 0.22 -11.53 23.18
C VAL A 168 1.46 -10.83 22.65
N LYS A 169 2.14 -11.48 21.72
CA LYS A 169 3.27 -10.91 20.99
C LYS A 169 3.02 -11.06 19.51
N ARG A 170 3.62 -10.20 18.70
CA ARG A 170 3.51 -10.33 17.25
C ARG A 170 3.94 -11.73 16.81
N ALA A 171 3.15 -12.34 15.94
CA ALA A 171 3.53 -13.57 15.29
C ALA A 171 4.89 -13.36 14.61
N PRO A 172 5.84 -14.30 14.76
CA PRO A 172 7.12 -14.17 14.09
C PRO A 172 6.87 -14.14 12.57
N LEU A 173 7.24 -13.02 11.96
CA LEU A 173 7.15 -12.82 10.53
C LEU A 173 8.12 -13.76 9.82
N ALA A 174 7.73 -14.26 8.64
CA ALA A 174 8.69 -14.94 7.79
C ALA A 174 9.80 -13.96 7.37
N LYS A 175 10.96 -14.49 6.95
CA LYS A 175 12.09 -13.66 6.54
C LYS A 175 11.66 -12.69 5.43
N ASN A 176 11.85 -11.39 5.66
CA ASN A 176 11.48 -10.26 4.77
C ASN A 176 9.98 -9.92 4.67
N GLU A 177 9.15 -10.43 5.58
CA GLU A 177 7.78 -9.94 5.73
C GLU A 177 7.74 -8.66 6.57
N VAL A 178 6.74 -7.85 6.30
CA VAL A 178 6.44 -6.58 6.96
C VAL A 178 5.01 -6.60 7.48
N THR A 179 4.74 -5.82 8.50
CA THR A 179 3.39 -5.53 8.98
C THR A 179 2.96 -4.16 8.48
N ASN A 180 1.76 -3.99 7.96
CA ASN A 180 1.15 -2.71 7.64
C ASN A 180 -0.17 -2.57 8.40
N THR A 181 -0.55 -1.32 8.67
CA THR A 181 -1.77 -0.96 9.37
C THR A 181 -2.71 -0.26 8.40
N ILE A 182 -3.93 -0.77 8.26
CA ILE A 182 -4.99 -0.19 7.43
C ILE A 182 -5.96 0.54 8.33
N HIS A 183 -6.09 1.85 8.10
CA HIS A 183 -7.06 2.70 8.75
C HIS A 183 -8.23 2.95 7.79
N TYR A 184 -9.41 2.45 8.14
CA TYR A 184 -10.62 2.78 7.39
C TYR A 184 -11.11 4.15 7.84
N ARG A 185 -11.03 5.13 6.96
CA ARG A 185 -11.50 6.49 7.21
C ARG A 185 -12.85 6.67 6.54
N ILE A 186 -13.80 7.22 7.29
CA ILE A 186 -15.10 7.55 6.73
C ILE A 186 -14.94 8.80 5.85
N ALA A 187 -15.29 8.71 4.57
CA ALA A 187 -15.08 9.79 3.61
C ALA A 187 -15.75 11.10 4.08
N ASN A 188 -15.05 12.23 3.93
CA ASN A 188 -15.49 13.55 4.38
C ASN A 188 -15.61 13.72 5.91
N SER A 189 -15.21 12.74 6.71
CA SER A 189 -14.94 12.94 8.14
C SER A 189 -13.46 13.28 8.34
N THR A 190 -13.18 14.43 8.96
CA THR A 190 -11.81 14.80 9.31
C THR A 190 -11.37 14.01 10.54
N GLY A 191 -10.39 13.11 10.39
CA GLY A 191 -9.67 12.49 11.51
C GLY A 191 -10.40 11.37 12.26
N SER A 192 -11.58 10.94 11.80
CA SER A 192 -12.29 9.80 12.39
C SER A 192 -12.02 8.52 11.60
N TYR A 193 -11.35 7.58 12.25
CA TYR A 193 -11.12 6.24 11.73
C TYR A 193 -12.19 5.31 12.32
N LEU A 194 -12.83 4.51 11.46
CA LEU A 194 -13.87 3.57 11.87
C LEU A 194 -13.27 2.35 12.58
N VAL A 195 -12.25 1.78 11.97
CA VAL A 195 -11.56 0.58 12.47
C VAL A 195 -10.15 0.52 11.88
N THR A 196 -9.28 -0.21 12.56
CA THR A 196 -7.91 -0.48 12.14
C THR A 196 -7.72 -1.97 11.92
N LYS A 197 -7.06 -2.36 10.83
CA LYS A 197 -6.72 -3.76 10.51
C LYS A 197 -5.22 -3.88 10.28
N LEU A 198 -4.59 -4.89 10.87
CA LEU A 198 -3.20 -5.23 10.59
C LEU A 198 -3.13 -6.27 9.47
N VAL A 199 -2.11 -6.16 8.63
CA VAL A 199 -1.84 -7.10 7.53
C VAL A 199 -0.36 -7.36 7.40
N THR A 200 -0.01 -8.55 6.91
CA THR A 200 1.39 -8.94 6.67
C THR A 200 1.59 -9.51 5.29
N GLY A 201 2.85 -9.54 4.88
CA GLY A 201 3.32 -10.08 3.62
C GLY A 201 4.63 -9.41 3.24
N LYS A 202 5.08 -9.60 2.02
CA LYS A 202 6.34 -9.01 1.53
C LYS A 202 6.12 -7.57 1.06
N ILE A 203 7.16 -6.74 1.17
CA ILE A 203 7.13 -5.39 0.60
C ILE A 203 6.81 -5.46 -0.91
N GLY A 204 5.81 -4.70 -1.34
CA GLY A 204 5.30 -4.65 -2.71
C GLY A 204 4.29 -5.75 -3.06
N GLU A 205 3.98 -6.65 -2.13
CA GLU A 205 2.90 -7.62 -2.30
C GLU A 205 1.54 -6.92 -2.26
N ARG A 206 0.65 -7.32 -3.17
CA ARG A 206 -0.73 -6.85 -3.20
C ARG A 206 -1.53 -7.63 -2.17
N VAL A 207 -2.08 -6.96 -1.17
CA VAL A 207 -2.97 -7.56 -0.17
C VAL A 207 -4.36 -6.96 -0.31
N SER A 208 -5.36 -7.83 -0.37
CA SER A 208 -6.78 -7.46 -0.38
C SER A 208 -7.31 -7.39 1.04
N VAL A 209 -8.08 -6.35 1.36
CA VAL A 209 -8.80 -6.25 2.63
C VAL A 209 -10.29 -6.16 2.47
N GLU A 210 -10.96 -6.72 3.45
CA GLU A 210 -12.41 -6.65 3.55
C GLU A 210 -12.84 -5.27 4.03
N VAL A 211 -13.90 -4.74 3.43
CA VAL A 211 -14.51 -3.50 3.89
C VAL A 211 -15.36 -3.81 5.12
N PRO A 212 -15.33 -2.98 6.19
CA PRO A 212 -16.16 -3.17 7.37
C PRO A 212 -17.65 -3.25 7.05
N ASP A 213 -18.37 -4.10 7.80
CA ASP A 213 -19.80 -4.31 7.62
C ASP A 213 -20.62 -3.01 7.67
N GLY A 214 -21.55 -2.86 6.72
CA GLY A 214 -22.38 -1.66 6.58
C GLY A 214 -21.73 -0.51 5.80
N TYR A 215 -20.52 -0.73 5.24
CA TYR A 215 -19.82 0.24 4.41
C TYR A 215 -19.38 -0.36 3.06
N LYS A 216 -19.07 0.53 2.12
CA LYS A 216 -18.39 0.26 0.85
C LYS A 216 -17.18 1.18 0.70
N LEU A 217 -16.30 0.85 -0.24
CA LEU A 217 -15.26 1.77 -0.70
C LEU A 217 -15.87 3.04 -1.29
N LYS A 218 -15.26 4.19 -1.02
CA LYS A 218 -15.59 5.43 -1.71
C LYS A 218 -15.26 5.28 -3.21
N PHE A 219 -15.94 6.06 -4.06
CA PHE A 219 -15.65 6.10 -5.49
C PHE A 219 -14.16 6.35 -5.75
N HIS A 220 -13.55 5.53 -6.62
CA HIS A 220 -12.11 5.46 -6.93
C HIS A 220 -11.16 4.91 -5.85
N GLU A 221 -11.66 4.37 -4.74
CA GLU A 221 -10.84 3.63 -3.77
C GLU A 221 -10.73 2.14 -4.15
N SER A 222 -9.64 1.49 -3.72
CA SER A 222 -9.38 0.05 -3.90
C SER A 222 -9.27 -0.66 -2.55
N SER A 223 -9.75 -1.89 -2.47
CA SER A 223 -9.53 -2.81 -1.34
C SER A 223 -8.18 -3.51 -1.44
N VAL A 224 -7.44 -3.34 -2.54
CA VAL A 224 -6.10 -3.89 -2.73
C VAL A 224 -5.06 -2.80 -2.58
N TYR A 225 -4.04 -3.11 -1.82
CA TYR A 225 -2.90 -2.22 -1.65
C TYR A 225 -1.59 -2.98 -1.68
N LEU A 226 -0.53 -2.24 -2.00
CA LEU A 226 0.84 -2.72 -1.92
C LEU A 226 1.31 -2.58 -0.48
N LEU A 227 1.75 -3.68 0.13
CA LEU A 227 2.44 -3.62 1.42
C LEU A 227 3.70 -2.78 1.27
N GLN A 228 3.91 -1.82 2.17
CA GLN A 228 5.03 -0.89 2.13
C GLN A 228 6.13 -1.35 3.10
N TYR A 229 6.84 -0.43 3.75
CA TYR A 229 7.78 -0.77 4.81
C TYR A 229 7.05 -1.21 6.09
N ASP A 230 7.76 -1.88 7.00
CA ASP A 230 7.19 -2.34 8.27
C ASP A 230 6.65 -1.17 9.12
N GLY A 231 5.45 -1.35 9.67
CA GLY A 231 4.72 -0.33 10.42
C GLY A 231 4.06 0.76 9.57
N ALA A 232 4.07 0.67 8.24
CA ALA A 232 3.40 1.66 7.39
C ALA A 232 1.89 1.69 7.62
N ILE A 233 1.33 2.90 7.65
CA ILE A 233 -0.12 3.13 7.78
C ILE A 233 -0.68 3.51 6.42
N GLN A 234 -1.74 2.83 6.00
CA GLN A 234 -2.51 3.16 4.80
C GLN A 234 -3.93 3.53 5.18
N ILE A 235 -4.52 4.47 4.44
CA ILE A 235 -5.85 4.97 4.72
C ILE A 235 -6.76 4.58 3.56
N ILE A 236 -7.87 3.90 3.86
CA ILE A 236 -8.90 3.54 2.89
C ILE A 236 -10.13 4.39 3.18
N ASP A 237 -10.57 5.17 2.20
CA ASP A 237 -11.81 5.93 2.32
C ASP A 237 -13.03 5.02 2.07
N ILE A 238 -13.95 5.01 3.04
CA ILE A 238 -15.20 4.25 2.97
C ILE A 238 -16.42 5.16 3.10
N VAL A 239 -17.55 4.72 2.54
CA VAL A 239 -18.86 5.37 2.67
C VAL A 239 -19.88 4.34 3.13
N LYS A 240 -20.91 4.77 3.87
CA LYS A 240 -21.97 3.86 4.33
C LYS A 240 -22.73 3.27 3.14
N ASP A 241 -23.12 1.99 3.23
CA ASP A 241 -23.80 1.32 2.13
C ASP A 241 -24.98 0.43 2.56
N ASP A 242 -26.19 0.86 2.22
CA ASP A 242 -27.41 0.05 2.37
C ASP A 242 -27.65 -0.89 1.15
N ASN A 243 -26.83 -0.80 0.09
CA ASN A 243 -26.97 -1.56 -1.17
C ASN A 243 -25.64 -2.18 -1.65
N ALA A 244 -24.69 -2.45 -0.74
CA ALA A 244 -23.39 -3.02 -1.10
C ALA A 244 -23.55 -4.39 -1.75
N VAL A 245 -22.76 -4.63 -2.80
CA VAL A 245 -22.62 -5.92 -3.45
C VAL A 245 -21.13 -6.25 -3.51
N SER A 246 -20.79 -7.51 -3.23
CA SER A 246 -19.43 -8.03 -3.32
C SER A 246 -19.32 -9.21 -4.27
N THR A 247 -18.22 -9.29 -5.01
CA THR A 247 -17.86 -10.42 -5.87
C THR A 247 -16.39 -10.77 -5.67
N GLU A 248 -16.10 -12.05 -5.46
CA GLU A 248 -14.74 -12.60 -5.45
C GLU A 248 -14.28 -12.89 -6.88
N LEU A 249 -13.14 -12.36 -7.27
CA LEU A 249 -12.47 -12.63 -8.54
C LEU A 249 -11.36 -13.65 -8.32
N THR A 250 -11.28 -14.68 -9.16
CA THR A 250 -10.18 -15.65 -9.18
C THR A 250 -9.42 -15.51 -10.48
N PHE A 251 -8.12 -15.21 -10.40
CA PHE A 251 -7.24 -15.08 -11.56
C PHE A 251 -6.58 -16.41 -11.87
N VAL A 252 -6.76 -16.88 -13.10
CA VAL A 252 -6.22 -18.15 -13.58
C VAL A 252 -5.33 -17.90 -14.78
N GLU A 253 -4.10 -18.40 -14.73
CA GLU A 253 -3.14 -18.24 -15.82
C GLU A 253 -3.58 -19.07 -17.05
N GLU A 254 -3.59 -18.41 -18.20
CA GLU A 254 -3.95 -18.99 -19.48
C GLU A 254 -2.94 -20.08 -19.88
N GLY A 255 -3.43 -21.28 -20.17
CA GLY A 255 -2.64 -22.41 -20.64
C GLY A 255 -2.13 -23.35 -19.54
N THR A 256 -1.88 -22.84 -18.33
CA THR A 256 -1.47 -23.67 -17.17
C THR A 256 -2.65 -24.04 -16.27
N ASN A 257 -3.73 -23.24 -16.30
CA ASN A 257 -4.86 -23.31 -15.37
C ASN A 257 -4.46 -23.12 -13.89
N GLU A 258 -3.29 -22.56 -13.64
CA GLU A 258 -2.83 -22.25 -12.28
C GLU A 258 -3.56 -21.02 -11.74
N VAL A 259 -4.02 -21.08 -10.49
CA VAL A 259 -4.59 -19.92 -9.82
C VAL A 259 -3.45 -19.01 -9.36
N VAL A 260 -3.37 -17.80 -9.91
CA VAL A 260 -2.28 -16.84 -9.65
C VAL A 260 -2.70 -15.69 -8.73
N GLY A 261 -3.97 -15.65 -8.32
CA GLY A 261 -4.44 -14.71 -7.30
C GLY A 261 -5.95 -14.72 -7.10
N HIS A 262 -6.38 -14.10 -6.02
CA HIS A 262 -7.78 -13.81 -5.71
C HIS A 262 -7.96 -12.31 -5.42
N TYR A 263 -9.13 -11.77 -5.72
CA TYR A 263 -9.44 -10.36 -5.47
C TYR A 263 -10.93 -10.11 -5.23
N LYS A 264 -11.28 -9.56 -4.06
CA LYS A 264 -12.66 -9.24 -3.70
C LYS A 264 -13.02 -7.80 -4.05
N LEU A 265 -13.93 -7.62 -5.00
CA LEU A 265 -14.52 -6.34 -5.35
C LEU A 265 -15.78 -6.08 -4.52
N THR A 266 -15.89 -4.90 -3.92
CA THR A 266 -17.10 -4.46 -3.21
C THR A 266 -17.46 -3.03 -3.61
N GLY A 267 -18.75 -2.78 -3.85
CA GLY A 267 -19.25 -1.49 -4.28
C GLY A 267 -20.76 -1.49 -4.46
N SER A 268 -21.27 -0.48 -5.17
CA SER A 268 -22.71 -0.35 -5.42
C SER A 268 -23.18 -1.30 -6.52
N PHE A 269 -24.41 -1.80 -6.44
CA PHE A 269 -25.03 -2.52 -7.55
C PHE A 269 -24.98 -1.71 -8.86
N GLY A 270 -24.52 -2.33 -9.96
CA GLY A 270 -24.37 -1.70 -11.27
C GLY A 270 -23.15 -0.80 -11.43
N GLN A 271 -22.32 -0.65 -10.39
CA GLN A 271 -21.07 0.11 -10.47
C GLN A 271 -20.00 -0.67 -11.25
N THR A 272 -19.35 -0.01 -12.19
CA THR A 272 -18.16 -0.51 -12.88
C THR A 272 -16.90 -0.05 -12.15
N LEU A 273 -16.02 -0.99 -11.81
CA LEU A 273 -14.76 -0.78 -11.12
C LEU A 273 -13.61 -1.25 -12.00
N ASN A 274 -12.44 -0.64 -11.87
CA ASN A 274 -11.23 -1.21 -12.49
C ASN A 274 -10.83 -2.50 -11.77
N VAL A 275 -10.34 -3.47 -12.53
CA VAL A 275 -9.82 -4.73 -11.99
C VAL A 275 -8.32 -4.61 -11.77
N ASP A 276 -7.90 -4.86 -10.54
CA ASP A 276 -6.52 -4.90 -10.13
C ASP A 276 -5.94 -6.30 -10.35
N TYR A 277 -4.97 -6.43 -11.25
CA TYR A 277 -4.36 -7.72 -11.59
C TYR A 277 -3.18 -8.09 -10.69
N PRO A 278 -2.91 -9.39 -10.48
CA PRO A 278 -1.69 -9.85 -9.83
C PRO A 278 -0.43 -9.29 -10.51
N THR A 279 0.59 -8.98 -9.71
CA THR A 279 1.84 -8.41 -10.21
C THR A 279 2.47 -9.31 -11.28
N GLY A 280 2.78 -8.74 -12.44
CA GLY A 280 3.34 -9.48 -13.57
C GLY A 280 2.30 -10.14 -14.48
N TYR A 281 1.01 -9.92 -14.24
CA TYR A 281 -0.08 -10.46 -15.04
C TYR A 281 -0.98 -9.35 -15.61
N SER A 282 -1.58 -9.63 -16.76
CA SER A 282 -2.55 -8.78 -17.47
C SER A 282 -3.73 -9.64 -17.90
N PRO A 283 -4.92 -9.09 -18.11
CA PRO A 283 -6.03 -9.88 -18.62
C PRO A 283 -5.70 -10.46 -19.99
N VAL A 284 -6.24 -11.64 -20.25
CA VAL A 284 -6.28 -12.17 -21.61
C VAL A 284 -7.19 -11.28 -22.48
N ASN A 285 -8.36 -10.90 -21.95
CA ASN A 285 -9.34 -10.04 -22.62
C ASN A 285 -9.34 -8.63 -22.03
N ASP A 286 -9.10 -7.61 -22.85
CA ASP A 286 -9.06 -6.22 -22.41
C ASP A 286 -10.35 -5.74 -21.73
N SER A 287 -11.50 -6.35 -22.05
CA SER A 287 -12.78 -6.05 -21.40
C SER A 287 -12.81 -6.41 -19.91
N ASP A 288 -11.96 -7.34 -19.46
CA ASP A 288 -11.88 -7.74 -18.06
C ASP A 288 -11.12 -6.69 -17.22
N SER A 289 -10.49 -5.68 -17.85
CA SER A 289 -9.82 -4.57 -17.14
C SER A 289 -10.76 -3.77 -16.24
N VAL A 290 -12.07 -3.93 -16.44
CA VAL A 290 -13.12 -3.39 -15.59
C VAL A 290 -14.16 -4.47 -15.28
N PHE A 291 -14.82 -4.34 -14.13
CA PHE A 291 -15.86 -5.26 -13.67
C PHE A 291 -17.08 -4.49 -13.16
N THR A 292 -18.25 -4.85 -13.66
CA THR A 292 -19.54 -4.28 -13.20
C THR A 292 -20.16 -5.19 -12.15
N LEU A 293 -20.45 -4.64 -10.97
CA LEU A 293 -21.01 -5.40 -9.85
C LEU A 293 -22.47 -5.78 -10.08
N ILE A 294 -22.78 -7.07 -9.98
CA ILE A 294 -24.13 -7.64 -10.20
C ILE A 294 -24.60 -8.35 -8.92
N LYS A 295 -25.86 -8.12 -8.54
CA LYS A 295 -26.46 -8.72 -7.35
C LYS A 295 -26.53 -10.25 -7.49
N GLY A 296 -26.08 -10.97 -6.46
CA GLY A 296 -26.10 -12.44 -6.42
C GLY A 296 -24.91 -13.12 -7.12
N GLN A 297 -24.00 -12.36 -7.73
CA GLN A 297 -22.77 -12.91 -8.31
C GLN A 297 -21.67 -12.95 -7.26
N ALA A 298 -21.61 -14.04 -6.50
CA ALA A 298 -20.62 -14.20 -5.43
C ALA A 298 -19.18 -14.39 -5.96
N ASN A 299 -19.01 -15.03 -7.13
CA ASN A 299 -17.70 -15.41 -7.67
C ASN A 299 -17.60 -15.17 -9.18
N ARG A 300 -16.39 -14.88 -9.68
CA ARG A 300 -16.05 -14.80 -11.10
C ARG A 300 -14.60 -15.22 -11.35
N THR A 301 -14.35 -16.03 -12.38
CA THR A 301 -12.99 -16.34 -12.84
C THR A 301 -12.58 -15.41 -13.99
N ILE A 302 -11.34 -14.91 -13.94
CA ILE A 302 -10.72 -14.09 -14.98
C ILE A 302 -9.45 -14.81 -15.46
N LEU A 303 -9.30 -14.96 -16.78
CA LEU A 303 -8.08 -15.50 -17.36
C LEU A 303 -7.03 -14.40 -17.52
N VAL A 304 -5.80 -14.73 -17.14
CA VAL A 304 -4.66 -13.80 -17.17
C VAL A 304 -3.46 -14.40 -17.88
N LYS A 305 -2.64 -13.53 -18.45
CA LYS A 305 -1.36 -13.85 -19.10
C LYS A 305 -0.26 -13.00 -18.48
N ALA A 306 0.98 -13.49 -18.50
CA ALA A 306 2.13 -12.69 -18.07
C ALA A 306 2.15 -11.34 -18.84
N SER A 307 2.11 -10.23 -18.10
CA SER A 307 2.13 -8.87 -18.65
C SER A 307 3.56 -8.51 -19.09
N ASN A 308 3.70 -8.05 -20.33
CA ASN A 308 4.96 -7.55 -20.88
C ASN A 308 5.12 -6.03 -20.78
N ASP A 309 4.28 -5.35 -19.99
CA ASP A 309 4.33 -3.89 -19.90
C ASP A 309 5.51 -3.38 -19.06
N GLY A 310 6.62 -3.05 -19.76
CA GLY A 310 7.48 -1.92 -19.39
C GLY A 310 8.93 -2.19 -19.00
N ILE A 311 9.44 -3.43 -19.05
CA ILE A 311 10.86 -3.73 -18.79
C ILE A 311 11.51 -4.26 -20.07
N ASN A 312 12.11 -3.37 -20.86
CA ASN A 312 12.98 -3.79 -21.97
C ASN A 312 14.37 -4.14 -21.43
N LEU A 313 14.54 -5.39 -21.02
CA LEU A 313 15.81 -5.92 -20.54
C LEU A 313 16.64 -6.45 -21.72
N SER A 314 17.85 -5.93 -21.90
CA SER A 314 18.77 -6.42 -22.94
C SER A 314 20.16 -6.70 -22.37
N SER A 315 20.86 -7.65 -22.99
CA SER A 315 22.26 -7.96 -22.63
C SER A 315 23.14 -6.72 -22.85
N PHE A 316 23.94 -6.37 -21.85
CA PHE A 316 24.85 -5.24 -21.90
C PHE A 316 25.98 -5.44 -20.90
N LYS A 317 27.11 -5.98 -21.38
CA LYS A 317 28.29 -6.24 -20.57
C LYS A 317 29.24 -5.06 -20.65
N SER A 318 29.42 -4.34 -19.54
CA SER A 318 30.33 -3.20 -19.45
C SER A 318 30.77 -2.92 -18.01
N THR A 319 31.60 -1.90 -17.82
CA THR A 319 32.01 -1.36 -16.53
C THR A 319 31.56 0.09 -16.39
N VAL A 320 30.95 0.43 -15.26
CA VAL A 320 30.45 1.77 -14.96
C VAL A 320 31.04 2.29 -13.65
N MET A 321 31.30 3.58 -13.58
CA MET A 321 31.74 4.28 -12.37
C MET A 321 30.63 5.21 -11.89
N VAL A 322 30.36 5.26 -10.60
CA VAL A 322 29.47 6.29 -10.02
C VAL A 322 30.11 7.66 -10.22
N LYS A 323 29.43 8.57 -10.93
CA LYS A 323 29.90 9.96 -11.12
C LYS A 323 30.12 10.61 -9.74
N GLY A 324 30.97 11.64 -9.66
CA GLY A 324 31.42 12.30 -8.42
C GLY A 324 30.37 12.91 -7.46
N LYS A 325 29.10 12.51 -7.54
CA LYS A 325 28.08 12.61 -6.48
C LYS A 325 28.52 11.82 -5.25
N GLN A 326 28.01 12.18 -4.07
CA GLN A 326 28.28 11.41 -2.85
C GLN A 326 27.77 9.96 -2.95
N THR A 327 26.58 9.77 -3.56
CA THR A 327 25.97 8.45 -3.76
C THR A 327 25.10 8.40 -5.03
N ALA A 328 24.84 7.19 -5.54
CA ALA A 328 23.85 6.90 -6.57
C ALA A 328 22.83 5.85 -6.07
N ASN A 329 21.54 6.17 -6.20
CA ASN A 329 20.45 5.30 -5.73
C ASN A 329 20.32 4.03 -6.58
N LEU A 330 19.90 2.94 -5.93
CA LEU A 330 19.54 1.69 -6.61
C LEU A 330 18.03 1.55 -6.74
N TYR A 331 17.61 0.84 -7.78
CA TYR A 331 16.22 0.60 -8.15
C TYR A 331 16.04 -0.88 -8.46
N GLY A 332 14.84 -1.41 -8.25
CA GLY A 332 14.57 -2.77 -8.69
C GLY A 332 14.15 -2.86 -10.15
N LYS A 333 13.84 -4.08 -10.58
CA LYS A 333 13.51 -4.39 -11.98
C LYS A 333 12.27 -3.65 -12.48
N THR A 334 11.36 -3.23 -11.60
CA THR A 334 10.14 -2.47 -11.95
C THR A 334 10.30 -0.96 -11.71
N GLY A 335 11.49 -0.49 -11.34
CA GLY A 335 11.80 0.94 -11.17
C GLY A 335 11.52 1.50 -9.78
N GLU A 336 11.17 0.63 -8.83
CA GLU A 336 11.00 0.98 -7.44
C GLU A 336 12.35 1.32 -6.79
N LEU A 337 12.43 2.41 -6.03
CA LEU A 337 13.64 2.82 -5.33
C LEU A 337 13.99 1.81 -4.21
N LYS A 338 15.22 1.30 -4.18
CA LYS A 338 15.78 0.50 -3.08
C LYS A 338 16.27 1.45 -1.98
N ALA A 339 15.37 1.83 -1.09
CA ALA A 339 15.68 2.73 0.03
C ALA A 339 16.90 2.20 0.83
N PHE A 340 17.75 3.14 1.28
CA PHE A 340 19.00 2.87 2.04
C PHE A 340 20.07 2.06 1.31
N ARG A 341 19.87 1.77 0.01
CA ARG A 341 20.88 1.16 -0.84
C ARG A 341 21.32 2.15 -1.91
N SER A 342 22.60 2.47 -1.86
CA SER A 342 23.23 3.35 -2.82
C SER A 342 24.67 2.94 -3.07
N LEU A 343 25.17 3.26 -4.26
CA LEU A 343 26.57 3.11 -4.60
C LEU A 343 27.33 4.36 -4.16
N ALA A 344 28.49 4.21 -3.53
CA ALA A 344 29.32 5.35 -3.13
C ALA A 344 29.95 6.02 -4.36
N GLY A 345 30.15 7.34 -4.28
CA GLY A 345 30.80 8.12 -5.34
C GLY A 345 32.17 7.58 -5.74
N ASN A 346 32.50 7.61 -7.03
CA ASN A 346 33.75 7.14 -7.63
C ASN A 346 34.06 5.64 -7.43
N THR A 347 33.06 4.82 -7.09
CA THR A 347 33.21 3.35 -7.06
C THR A 347 32.91 2.73 -8.42
N ASP A 348 33.64 1.67 -8.75
CA ASP A 348 33.55 0.93 -10.03
C ASP A 348 32.63 -0.29 -9.88
N TRP A 349 31.76 -0.53 -10.87
CA TRP A 349 30.78 -1.62 -10.88
C TRP A 349 30.70 -2.31 -12.23
N LEU A 350 30.50 -3.63 -12.21
CA LEU A 350 30.21 -4.42 -13.40
C LEU A 350 28.71 -4.37 -13.70
N THR A 351 28.38 -4.26 -14.98
CA THR A 351 27.00 -4.43 -15.48
C THR A 351 26.96 -5.50 -16.55
N ASP A 352 25.91 -6.30 -16.53
CA ASP A 352 25.67 -7.36 -17.52
C ASP A 352 24.36 -7.19 -18.30
N LYS A 353 23.48 -6.28 -17.84
CA LYS A 353 22.20 -5.98 -18.48
C LYS A 353 21.89 -4.49 -18.40
N LYS A 354 21.18 -4.00 -19.42
CA LYS A 354 20.54 -2.68 -19.41
C LYS A 354 19.02 -2.86 -19.44
N ALA A 355 18.32 -2.00 -18.69
CA ALA A 355 16.87 -1.94 -18.64
C ALA A 355 16.39 -0.56 -19.08
N THR A 356 15.28 -0.50 -19.81
CA THR A 356 14.50 0.73 -19.93
C THR A 356 13.30 0.59 -19.01
N ILE A 357 13.22 1.44 -17.98
CA ILE A 357 12.14 1.45 -16.99
C ILE A 357 11.53 2.86 -16.99
N ASN A 358 10.24 2.97 -17.26
CA ASN A 358 9.54 4.26 -17.37
C ASN A 358 10.24 5.27 -18.31
N GLY A 359 10.75 4.80 -19.46
CA GLY A 359 11.46 5.62 -20.45
C GLY A 359 12.90 6.01 -20.09
N GLN A 360 13.41 5.60 -18.91
CA GLN A 360 14.77 5.90 -18.47
C GLN A 360 15.66 4.65 -18.53
N THR A 361 16.94 4.83 -18.87
CA THR A 361 17.91 3.73 -18.94
C THR A 361 18.55 3.47 -17.58
N TYR A 362 18.66 2.18 -17.24
CA TYR A 362 19.33 1.70 -16.05
C TYR A 362 20.30 0.56 -16.40
N TYR A 363 21.32 0.39 -15.56
CA TYR A 363 22.29 -0.70 -15.65
C TYR A 363 22.18 -1.58 -14.42
N ARG A 364 22.19 -2.90 -14.64
CA ARG A 364 22.10 -3.86 -13.56
C ARG A 364 23.45 -3.99 -12.88
N VAL A 365 23.49 -3.82 -11.56
CA VAL A 365 24.71 -3.93 -10.73
C VAL A 365 24.62 -5.04 -9.68
N SER A 366 23.43 -5.64 -9.51
CA SER A 366 23.19 -6.83 -8.71
C SER A 366 22.00 -7.63 -9.27
N SER A 367 21.69 -8.81 -8.72
CA SER A 367 20.66 -9.73 -9.23
C SER A 367 19.34 -9.03 -9.59
N ASP A 368 18.89 -8.12 -8.72
CA ASP A 368 17.64 -7.34 -8.86
C ASP A 368 17.85 -5.85 -8.57
N GLU A 369 19.05 -5.32 -8.78
CA GLU A 369 19.35 -3.91 -8.51
C GLU A 369 19.97 -3.22 -9.71
N PHE A 370 19.45 -2.04 -9.98
CA PHE A 370 19.70 -1.25 -11.16
C PHE A 370 20.08 0.17 -10.75
N VAL A 371 21.11 0.73 -11.35
CA VAL A 371 21.51 2.13 -11.19
C VAL A 371 21.10 2.93 -12.43
N LYS A 372 20.65 4.18 -12.27
CA LYS A 372 20.32 5.05 -13.42
C LYS A 372 21.56 5.33 -14.26
N ALA A 373 21.45 5.20 -15.58
CA ALA A 373 22.54 5.51 -16.50
C ALA A 373 23.00 6.99 -16.39
N SER A 374 22.12 7.90 -16.00
CA SER A 374 22.47 9.31 -15.78
C SER A 374 23.41 9.52 -14.58
N ASP A 375 23.39 8.63 -13.58
CA ASP A 375 24.15 8.75 -12.34
C ASP A 375 25.55 8.08 -12.42
N VAL A 376 25.81 7.33 -13.49
CA VAL A 376 27.08 6.63 -13.71
C VAL A 376 27.73 7.01 -15.03
N LEU A 377 29.02 6.70 -15.17
CA LEU A 377 29.84 6.91 -16.35
C LEU A 377 30.41 5.55 -16.80
N GLU A 378 30.07 5.13 -18.01
CA GLU A 378 30.70 3.97 -18.65
C GLU A 378 32.17 4.27 -18.97
N TYR A 379 33.06 3.32 -18.71
CA TYR A 379 34.49 3.46 -18.96
C TYR A 379 35.09 2.17 -19.52
N THR A 380 36.30 2.29 -20.09
CA THR A 380 37.15 1.15 -20.47
C THR A 380 38.48 1.19 -19.72
N SER A 381 38.90 0.06 -19.17
CA SER A 381 40.21 -0.07 -18.51
C SER A 381 41.34 0.23 -19.49
N SER A 382 42.26 1.09 -19.08
CA SER A 382 43.40 1.53 -19.87
C SER A 382 44.51 1.93 -18.92
N VAL A 383 45.28 0.93 -18.52
CA VAL A 383 46.38 1.06 -17.56
C VAL A 383 47.65 1.44 -18.31
N GLY A 384 48.29 2.52 -17.90
CA GLY A 384 49.56 2.94 -18.47
C GLY A 384 49.96 4.34 -18.05
N THR A 385 50.87 4.91 -18.82
CA THR A 385 51.36 6.27 -18.64
C THR A 385 51.02 7.08 -19.88
N ILE A 386 50.41 8.24 -19.69
CA ILE A 386 50.14 9.24 -20.73
C ILE A 386 51.00 10.48 -20.48
N ASN A 387 51.45 11.13 -21.55
CA ASN A 387 52.19 12.38 -21.44
C ASN A 387 51.28 13.55 -21.84
N ALA A 388 51.21 14.59 -21.01
CA ALA A 388 50.55 15.83 -21.40
C ALA A 388 51.32 16.47 -22.56
N SER A 389 50.63 16.82 -23.64
CA SER A 389 51.25 17.41 -24.82
C SER A 389 51.97 18.72 -24.49
N SER A 390 52.93 19.10 -25.33
CA SER A 390 53.68 20.36 -25.20
C SER A 390 52.77 21.60 -25.33
N GLY A 391 53.33 22.78 -25.05
CA GLY A 391 52.63 24.07 -25.11
C GLY A 391 51.97 24.47 -23.79
N ASP A 392 50.71 24.92 -23.83
CA ASP A 392 50.01 25.39 -22.64
C ASP A 392 49.68 24.28 -21.63
N VAL A 393 49.41 24.67 -20.39
CA VAL A 393 48.88 23.76 -19.36
C VAL A 393 47.56 23.12 -19.81
N LYS A 394 47.36 21.84 -19.48
CA LYS A 394 46.18 21.08 -19.91
C LYS A 394 45.12 21.08 -18.81
N PRO A 395 43.90 21.59 -19.07
CA PRO A 395 42.84 21.64 -18.07
C PRO A 395 42.32 20.23 -17.77
N LEU A 396 41.91 20.01 -16.52
CA LEU A 396 41.25 18.79 -16.10
C LEU A 396 39.74 18.96 -15.99
N TYR A 397 39.02 17.85 -16.08
CA TYR A 397 37.56 17.79 -15.99
C TYR A 397 37.14 16.69 -15.02
N ASN A 398 35.99 16.83 -14.38
CA ASN A 398 35.44 15.76 -13.55
C ASN A 398 34.56 14.80 -14.38
N SER A 399 34.08 13.72 -13.76
CA SER A 399 33.20 12.71 -14.40
C SER A 399 31.85 13.27 -14.89
N GLU A 400 31.46 14.48 -14.47
CA GLU A 400 30.27 15.19 -14.96
C GLU A 400 30.59 16.09 -16.16
N GLY A 401 31.86 16.16 -16.58
CA GLY A 401 32.33 17.03 -17.65
C GLY A 401 32.52 18.49 -17.25
N LYS A 402 32.47 18.82 -15.95
CA LYS A 402 32.76 20.16 -15.45
C LYS A 402 34.27 20.34 -15.32
N ARG A 403 34.77 21.51 -15.72
CA ARG A 403 36.20 21.88 -15.61
C ARG A 403 36.62 21.95 -14.14
N SER A 404 37.73 21.32 -13.80
CA SER A 404 38.40 21.40 -12.49
C SER A 404 39.13 22.75 -12.34
N THR A 405 39.43 23.13 -11.10
CA THR A 405 40.36 24.24 -10.81
C THR A 405 41.82 23.84 -11.06
N ARG A 406 42.09 22.55 -11.28
CA ARG A 406 43.42 22.01 -11.53
C ARG A 406 43.68 21.79 -13.02
N SER A 407 44.97 21.88 -13.35
CA SER A 407 45.54 21.62 -14.68
C SER A 407 46.88 20.89 -14.50
N VAL A 408 47.36 20.25 -15.55
CA VAL A 408 48.68 19.62 -15.58
C VAL A 408 49.64 20.40 -16.47
N ALA A 409 50.92 20.41 -16.09
CA ALA A 409 51.97 21.07 -16.85
C ALA A 409 52.25 20.30 -18.16
N PRO A 410 52.64 20.98 -19.25
CA PRO A 410 53.05 20.33 -20.49
C PRO A 410 54.25 19.40 -20.26
N ASN A 411 54.37 18.36 -21.08
CA ASN A 411 55.46 17.37 -21.06
C ASN A 411 55.62 16.63 -19.71
N THR A 412 54.54 16.49 -18.93
CA THR A 412 54.53 15.70 -17.70
C THR A 412 53.83 14.37 -17.91
N ALA A 413 54.39 13.32 -17.31
CA ALA A 413 53.86 11.97 -17.36
C ALA A 413 52.83 11.74 -16.24
N TRP A 414 51.70 11.11 -16.57
CA TRP A 414 50.62 10.80 -15.65
C TRP A 414 50.19 9.36 -15.80
N TYR A 415 49.98 8.70 -14.67
CA TYR A 415 49.35 7.39 -14.64
C TYR A 415 47.88 7.51 -15.03
N THR A 416 47.43 6.59 -15.89
CA THR A 416 46.02 6.38 -16.21
C THR A 416 45.65 4.94 -15.95
N ASP A 417 44.42 4.72 -15.49
CA ASP A 417 43.86 3.39 -15.30
C ASP A 417 42.62 3.11 -16.16
N LYS A 418 41.97 4.16 -16.70
CA LYS A 418 40.78 4.05 -17.55
C LYS A 418 40.52 5.28 -18.41
N TYR A 419 39.77 5.10 -19.50
CA TYR A 419 39.23 6.19 -20.32
C TYR A 419 37.71 6.10 -20.45
N ALA A 420 37.06 7.23 -20.72
CA ALA A 420 35.62 7.34 -20.94
C ALA A 420 35.27 8.42 -21.98
N ILE A 421 34.03 8.42 -22.46
CA ILE A 421 33.48 9.50 -23.29
C ILE A 421 32.70 10.45 -22.38
N ILE A 422 33.19 11.68 -22.23
CA ILE A 422 32.59 12.72 -21.38
C ILE A 422 32.27 13.91 -22.28
N ASN A 423 31.00 14.33 -22.33
CA ASN A 423 30.50 15.39 -23.23
C ASN A 423 30.92 15.19 -24.70
N GLY A 424 30.90 13.94 -25.17
CA GLY A 424 31.28 13.57 -26.55
C GLY A 424 32.78 13.53 -26.81
N GLN A 425 33.64 13.77 -25.81
CA GLN A 425 35.09 13.74 -25.96
C GLN A 425 35.69 12.56 -25.20
N LYS A 426 36.64 11.86 -25.83
CA LYS A 426 37.42 10.81 -25.16
C LYS A 426 38.37 11.48 -24.14
N MET A 427 38.32 11.02 -22.90
CA MET A 427 39.15 11.52 -21.80
C MET A 427 39.75 10.37 -20.99
N PHE A 428 40.97 10.56 -20.48
CA PHE A 428 41.70 9.60 -19.64
C PHE A 428 41.70 10.06 -18.19
N ARG A 429 41.46 9.14 -17.25
CA ARG A 429 41.48 9.44 -15.82
C ARG A 429 42.91 9.50 -15.31
N ILE A 430 43.25 10.55 -14.58
CA ILE A 430 44.59 10.72 -13.97
C ILE A 430 44.56 10.92 -12.45
N SER A 431 43.36 10.96 -11.85
CA SER A 431 43.12 11.10 -10.40
C SER A 431 41.73 10.54 -10.05
N THR A 432 41.33 10.56 -8.77
CA THR A 432 40.06 9.99 -8.28
C THR A 432 38.84 10.40 -9.11
N ASN A 433 38.75 11.69 -9.46
CA ASN A 433 37.68 12.24 -10.28
C ASN A 433 38.19 13.36 -11.22
N GLU A 434 39.36 13.17 -11.82
CA GLU A 434 39.92 14.12 -12.78
C GLU A 434 40.39 13.44 -14.06
N TRP A 435 40.04 14.07 -15.17
CA TRP A 435 40.14 13.53 -16.51
C TRP A 435 40.77 14.55 -17.44
N ILE A 436 41.67 14.10 -18.31
CA ILE A 436 42.34 14.89 -19.35
C ILE A 436 41.85 14.44 -20.73
N LYS A 437 41.67 15.37 -21.66
CA LYS A 437 41.21 15.03 -23.02
C LYS A 437 42.27 14.25 -23.77
N ALA A 438 41.83 13.32 -24.61
CA ALA A 438 42.72 12.60 -25.52
C ALA A 438 43.44 13.52 -26.53
N SER A 439 42.89 14.71 -26.82
CA SER A 439 43.55 15.73 -27.65
C SER A 439 44.72 16.43 -26.96
N ASP A 440 44.80 16.32 -25.64
CA ASP A 440 45.76 17.05 -24.80
C ASP A 440 46.94 16.16 -24.36
N ILE A 441 47.03 14.96 -24.92
CA ILE A 441 48.07 13.96 -24.64
C ILE A 441 48.81 13.55 -25.92
N SER A 442 50.06 13.08 -25.77
CA SER A 442 50.96 12.67 -26.85
C SER A 442 51.44 11.23 -26.73
#